data_AF-A0A7Y4T9T5-F1
#
_entry.id   AF-A0A7Y4T9T5-F1
#
_cell.length_a   1.000
_cell.length_b   1.000
_cell.length_c   1.000
_cell.angle_alpha   90.00
_cell.angle_beta   90.00
_cell.angle_gamma   90.00
#
_symmetry.space_group_name_H-M   'P 1'
#
loop_
_entity.id
_entity.type
_entity.pdbx_description
1 polymer ?
#
loop_
_entity_poly.entity_id
_entity_poly.type
_entity_poly.pdbx_seq_one_letter_code
_entity_poly.pdbx_strand_id
1 'polypeptide(L)'
;MVANYSFGAGNRLMQEIKLLIQVSSQNMRIVEAVGVNNPLLLDDPKLAEAMRQSTEHATWCAKETVKLLAGLKCAHIDAAGKRLGAWADKDESDQTWHELFRRGTSLRDAIETELRDYLFFQYDKAKGERLKAWKSDWEAALAAFPSTQLDVFCATDCYALQHNTASVFHCMRILEIGLKALAASVGLTFDVQQWKNIIDLIEVEIDKIRENGIPGMGKAAKDARLQFLSEAAKEFSYFKDGWRNYVSHNKLSYDEHQALGTLEHVRAFMNQLSKHLSE
;
A
#
# COMPACT_ATOMS: atom_id res chain seq x y z
N MET A 1 -0.92 -4.30 1.82
CA MET A 1 -0.17 -5.51 1.38
C MET A 1 -1.00 -6.40 0.44
N VAL A 2 -1.73 -5.81 -0.52
CA VAL A 2 -2.70 -6.52 -1.39
C VAL A 2 -2.32 -6.44 -2.89
N ALA A 3 -1.44 -5.52 -3.29
CA ALA A 3 -1.16 -5.24 -4.69
C ALA A 3 -0.53 -6.42 -5.48
N ASN A 4 0.42 -7.17 -4.90
CA ASN A 4 1.07 -8.28 -5.61
C ASN A 4 0.15 -9.50 -5.81
N TYR A 5 -0.79 -9.74 -4.89
CA TYR A 5 -1.76 -10.83 -5.03
C TYR A 5 -2.84 -10.48 -6.05
N SER A 6 -3.26 -9.21 -6.09
CA SER A 6 -4.25 -8.74 -7.07
C SER A 6 -3.74 -8.78 -8.51
N PHE A 7 -2.46 -8.44 -8.76
CA PHE A 7 -1.89 -8.55 -10.11
C PHE A 7 -1.79 -10.02 -10.56
N GLY A 8 -1.38 -10.92 -9.68
CA GLY A 8 -1.34 -12.36 -9.96
C GLY A 8 -2.73 -12.94 -10.25
N ALA A 9 -3.74 -12.59 -9.44
CA ALA A 9 -5.11 -13.06 -9.60
C ALA A 9 -5.79 -12.44 -10.85
N GLY A 10 -5.60 -11.15 -11.11
CA GLY A 10 -6.10 -10.47 -12.30
C GLY A 10 -5.46 -11.01 -13.58
N ASN A 11 -4.14 -11.21 -13.59
CA ASN A 11 -3.46 -11.84 -14.72
C ASN A 11 -3.96 -13.27 -14.94
N ARG A 12 -4.17 -14.05 -13.88
CA ARG A 12 -4.76 -15.39 -14.00
C ARG A 12 -6.15 -15.32 -14.64
N LEU A 13 -7.05 -14.47 -14.14
CA LEU A 13 -8.38 -14.27 -14.73
C LEU A 13 -8.29 -13.95 -16.24
N MET A 14 -7.38 -13.06 -16.64
CA MET A 14 -7.18 -12.72 -18.06
C MET A 14 -6.68 -13.92 -18.89
N GLN A 15 -5.79 -14.75 -18.36
CA GLN A 15 -5.34 -15.98 -19.04
C GLN A 15 -6.47 -17.01 -19.18
N GLU A 16 -7.30 -17.16 -18.14
CA GLU A 16 -8.43 -18.10 -18.14
C GLU A 16 -9.53 -17.66 -19.13
N ILE A 17 -9.85 -16.36 -19.18
CA ILE A 17 -10.74 -15.80 -20.21
C ILE A 17 -10.17 -16.02 -21.61
N LYS A 18 -8.85 -15.83 -21.81
CA LYS A 18 -8.19 -16.09 -23.09
C LYS A 18 -8.30 -17.56 -23.49
N LEU A 19 -8.12 -18.49 -22.55
CA LEU A 19 -8.28 -19.92 -22.79
C LEU A 19 -9.72 -20.24 -23.21
N LEU A 20 -10.72 -19.66 -22.54
CA LEU A 20 -12.13 -19.81 -22.87
C LEU A 20 -12.43 -19.35 -24.31
N ILE A 21 -11.87 -18.20 -24.73
CA ILE A 21 -11.98 -17.67 -26.10
C ILE A 21 -11.31 -18.61 -27.11
N GLN A 22 -10.14 -19.16 -26.79
CA GLN A 22 -9.41 -20.07 -27.68
C GLN A 22 -10.16 -21.38 -27.90
N VAL A 23 -10.64 -22.00 -26.82
CA VAL A 23 -11.41 -23.25 -26.86
C VAL A 23 -12.71 -23.06 -27.65
N SER A 24 -13.44 -21.99 -27.36
CA SER A 24 -14.70 -21.70 -28.07
C SER A 24 -14.47 -21.39 -29.55
N SER A 25 -13.42 -20.63 -29.89
CA SER A 25 -13.07 -20.38 -31.29
C SER A 25 -12.70 -21.66 -32.05
N GLN A 26 -11.96 -22.58 -31.42
CA GLN A 26 -11.56 -23.84 -32.06
C GLN A 26 -12.77 -24.74 -32.30
N ASN A 27 -13.60 -24.95 -31.28
CA ASN A 27 -14.79 -25.78 -31.40
C ASN A 27 -15.83 -25.18 -32.36
N MET A 28 -15.99 -23.85 -32.39
CA MET A 28 -16.83 -23.17 -33.38
C MET A 28 -16.41 -23.53 -34.81
N ARG A 29 -15.11 -23.48 -35.13
CA ARG A 29 -14.59 -23.84 -36.46
C ARG A 29 -14.81 -25.31 -36.80
N ILE A 30 -14.68 -26.21 -35.82
CA ILE A 30 -14.95 -27.64 -36.02
C ILE A 30 -16.42 -27.86 -36.37
N VAL A 31 -17.33 -27.26 -35.60
CA VAL A 31 -18.78 -27.34 -35.82
C VAL A 31 -19.18 -26.74 -37.17
N GLU A 32 -18.58 -25.60 -37.56
CA GLU A 32 -18.79 -24.98 -38.87
C GLU A 32 -18.31 -25.87 -40.03
N ALA A 33 -17.14 -26.51 -39.89
CA ALA A 33 -16.57 -27.37 -40.92
C ALA A 33 -17.36 -28.68 -41.13
N VAL A 34 -17.93 -29.23 -40.06
CA VAL A 34 -18.67 -30.51 -40.08
C VAL A 34 -20.17 -30.31 -40.34
N GLY A 35 -20.70 -29.12 -40.03
CA GLY A 35 -22.11 -28.74 -40.18
C GLY A 35 -22.92 -28.99 -38.90
N VAL A 36 -23.62 -27.96 -38.42
CA VAL A 36 -24.31 -27.94 -37.11
C VAL A 36 -25.31 -29.10 -36.91
N ASN A 37 -25.94 -29.57 -37.98
CA ASN A 37 -26.94 -30.65 -37.94
C ASN A 37 -26.35 -32.04 -38.26
N ASN A 38 -25.03 -32.19 -38.23
CA ASN A 38 -24.38 -33.46 -38.51
C ASN A 38 -24.59 -34.43 -37.33
N PRO A 39 -25.14 -35.65 -37.56
CA PRO A 39 -25.35 -36.64 -36.50
C PRO A 39 -24.06 -36.99 -35.74
N LEU A 40 -22.89 -36.90 -36.39
CA LEU A 40 -21.59 -37.13 -35.75
C LEU A 40 -21.23 -36.09 -34.70
N LEU A 41 -21.83 -34.90 -34.71
CA LEU A 41 -21.65 -33.87 -33.68
C LEU A 41 -22.72 -33.92 -32.59
N LEU A 42 -23.97 -34.19 -32.98
CA LEU A 42 -25.12 -34.19 -32.07
C LEU A 42 -25.00 -35.26 -30.98
N ASP A 43 -24.38 -36.39 -31.31
CA ASP A 43 -24.18 -37.51 -30.39
C ASP A 43 -22.73 -37.64 -29.90
N ASP A 44 -21.85 -36.64 -30.13
CA ASP A 44 -20.44 -36.73 -29.70
C ASP A 44 -20.30 -36.45 -28.19
N PRO A 45 -20.01 -37.47 -27.36
CA PRO A 45 -19.87 -37.29 -25.92
C PRO A 45 -18.70 -36.38 -25.55
N LYS A 46 -17.66 -36.27 -26.40
CA LYS A 46 -16.52 -35.39 -26.14
C LYS A 46 -16.88 -33.93 -26.37
N LEU A 47 -17.72 -33.64 -27.36
CA LEU A 47 -18.15 -32.27 -27.65
C LEU A 47 -19.12 -31.78 -26.57
N ALA A 48 -20.03 -32.64 -26.12
CA ALA A 48 -20.91 -32.36 -25.00
C ALA A 48 -20.12 -32.11 -23.70
N GLU A 49 -19.15 -32.98 -23.38
CA GLU A 49 -18.27 -32.80 -22.22
C GLU A 49 -17.42 -31.53 -22.32
N ALA A 50 -16.90 -31.20 -23.50
CA ALA A 50 -16.15 -29.97 -23.72
C ALA A 50 -17.01 -28.72 -23.49
N MET A 51 -18.27 -28.72 -23.93
CA MET A 51 -19.22 -27.62 -23.66
C MET A 51 -19.47 -27.51 -22.16
N ARG A 52 -19.77 -28.61 -21.48
CA ARG A 52 -20.01 -28.65 -20.03
C ARG A 52 -18.84 -28.06 -19.24
N GLN A 53 -17.61 -28.50 -19.53
CA GLN A 53 -16.40 -27.96 -18.91
C GLN A 53 -16.21 -26.46 -19.20
N SER A 54 -16.51 -26.03 -20.44
CA SER A 54 -16.41 -24.62 -20.83
C SER A 54 -17.46 -23.75 -20.14
N THR A 55 -18.65 -24.28 -19.88
CA THR A 55 -19.74 -23.63 -19.14
C THR A 55 -19.39 -23.46 -17.66
N GLU A 56 -18.83 -24.50 -17.03
CA GLU A 56 -18.28 -24.40 -15.67
C GLU A 56 -17.16 -23.36 -15.60
N HIS A 57 -16.27 -23.35 -16.58
CA HIS A 57 -15.18 -22.39 -16.66
C HIS A 57 -15.68 -20.95 -16.90
N ALA A 58 -16.69 -20.75 -17.74
CA ALA A 58 -17.32 -19.45 -17.97
C ALA A 58 -18.00 -18.92 -16.69
N THR A 59 -18.68 -19.80 -15.95
CA THR A 59 -19.25 -19.48 -14.63
C THR A 59 -18.17 -19.01 -13.66
N TRP A 60 -17.04 -19.71 -13.62
CA TRP A 60 -15.91 -19.32 -12.79
C TRP A 60 -15.36 -17.95 -13.21
N CYS A 61 -15.12 -17.72 -14.50
CA CYS A 61 -14.63 -16.44 -15.03
C CYS A 61 -15.57 -15.27 -14.68
N ALA A 62 -16.89 -15.48 -14.83
CA ALA A 62 -17.88 -14.48 -14.50
C ALA A 62 -17.87 -14.12 -13.00
N LYS A 63 -17.80 -15.12 -12.12
CA LYS A 63 -17.73 -14.91 -10.66
C LYS A 63 -16.45 -14.22 -10.23
N GLU A 64 -15.29 -14.67 -10.72
CA GLU A 64 -14.01 -14.05 -10.37
C GLU A 64 -13.85 -12.64 -10.95
N THR A 65 -14.46 -12.33 -12.10
CA THR A 65 -14.54 -10.96 -12.62
C THR A 65 -15.18 -10.02 -11.61
N VAL A 66 -16.37 -10.36 -11.11
CA VAL A 66 -17.09 -9.54 -10.14
C VAL A 66 -16.27 -9.38 -8.86
N LYS A 67 -15.65 -10.46 -8.40
CA LYS A 67 -14.88 -10.46 -7.15
C LYS A 67 -13.58 -9.66 -7.24
N LEU A 68 -12.77 -9.89 -8.28
CA LEU A 68 -11.43 -9.32 -8.42
C LEU A 68 -11.47 -7.87 -8.92
N LEU A 69 -12.47 -7.52 -9.72
CA LEU A 69 -12.56 -6.21 -10.38
C LEU A 69 -13.60 -5.27 -9.78
N ALA A 70 -14.32 -5.68 -8.71
CA ALA A 70 -15.27 -4.82 -8.00
C ALA A 70 -14.69 -3.46 -7.59
N GLY A 71 -13.39 -3.41 -7.27
CA GLY A 71 -12.70 -2.17 -6.89
C GLY A 71 -12.64 -1.11 -7.99
N LEU A 72 -12.72 -1.52 -9.27
CA LEU A 72 -12.74 -0.59 -10.41
C LEU A 72 -14.08 0.14 -10.53
N LYS A 73 -15.17 -0.40 -9.95
CA LYS A 73 -16.53 0.17 -10.02
C LYS A 73 -16.97 0.48 -11.46
N CYS A 74 -16.67 -0.44 -12.38
CA CYS A 74 -16.96 -0.26 -13.80
C CYS A 74 -18.21 -1.04 -14.24
N ALA A 75 -19.26 -0.31 -14.59
CA ALA A 75 -20.53 -0.89 -15.07
C ALA A 75 -20.36 -1.71 -16.36
N HIS A 76 -19.39 -1.38 -17.21
CA HIS A 76 -19.14 -2.08 -18.46
C HIS A 76 -18.57 -3.49 -18.22
N ILE A 77 -17.57 -3.61 -17.35
CA ILE A 77 -17.02 -4.91 -16.90
C ILE A 77 -18.11 -5.74 -16.21
N ASP A 78 -18.87 -5.12 -15.30
CA ASP A 78 -19.94 -5.81 -14.56
C ASP A 78 -21.01 -6.35 -15.50
N ALA A 79 -21.43 -5.57 -16.50
CA ALA A 79 -22.39 -5.99 -17.51
C ALA A 79 -21.84 -7.14 -18.36
N ALA A 80 -20.57 -7.08 -18.77
CA ALA A 80 -19.94 -8.15 -19.55
C ALA A 80 -19.83 -9.47 -18.74
N GLY A 81 -19.42 -9.38 -17.47
CA GLY A 81 -19.35 -10.54 -16.56
C GLY A 81 -20.72 -11.15 -16.30
N LYS A 82 -21.75 -10.33 -16.03
CA LYS A 82 -23.14 -10.78 -15.87
C LYS A 82 -23.67 -11.45 -17.13
N ARG A 83 -23.37 -10.92 -18.31
CA ARG A 83 -23.73 -11.57 -19.58
C ARG A 83 -23.06 -12.93 -19.72
N LEU A 84 -21.77 -13.06 -19.42
CA LEU A 84 -21.10 -14.36 -19.49
C LEU A 84 -21.73 -15.37 -18.52
N GLY A 85 -21.98 -14.99 -17.27
CA GLY A 85 -22.63 -15.85 -16.27
C GLY A 85 -24.05 -16.24 -16.67
N ALA A 86 -24.88 -15.30 -17.11
CA ALA A 86 -26.24 -15.57 -17.55
C ALA A 86 -26.32 -16.47 -18.80
N TRP A 87 -25.25 -16.55 -19.59
CA TRP A 87 -25.15 -17.54 -20.67
C TRP A 87 -24.83 -18.93 -20.12
N ALA A 88 -23.93 -19.02 -19.15
CA ALA A 88 -23.54 -20.28 -18.54
C ALA A 88 -24.69 -20.91 -17.70
N ASP A 89 -25.61 -20.09 -17.19
CA ASP A 89 -26.80 -20.55 -16.47
C ASP A 89 -27.97 -20.99 -17.37
N LYS A 90 -27.83 -20.89 -18.71
CA LYS A 90 -28.85 -21.37 -19.65
C LYS A 90 -28.92 -22.90 -19.67
N ASP A 91 -30.05 -23.41 -20.17
CA ASP A 91 -30.17 -24.82 -20.54
C ASP A 91 -29.06 -25.23 -21.53
N GLU A 92 -28.51 -26.44 -21.38
CA GLU A 92 -27.40 -26.93 -22.22
C GLU A 92 -27.74 -26.89 -23.71
N SER A 93 -29.01 -27.08 -24.08
CA SER A 93 -29.47 -27.02 -25.47
C SER A 93 -29.39 -25.62 -26.10
N ASP A 94 -29.33 -24.56 -25.28
CA ASP A 94 -29.21 -23.17 -25.72
C ASP A 94 -27.77 -22.64 -25.71
N GLN A 95 -26.80 -23.47 -25.29
CA GLN A 95 -25.40 -23.11 -25.19
C GLN A 95 -24.68 -23.37 -26.52
N THR A 96 -24.07 -22.33 -27.10
CA THR A 96 -23.34 -22.44 -28.36
C THR A 96 -21.92 -21.91 -28.24
N TRP A 97 -21.00 -22.52 -29.00
CA TRP A 97 -19.59 -22.08 -29.05
C TRP A 97 -19.45 -20.64 -29.56
N HIS A 98 -20.31 -20.23 -30.49
CA HIS A 98 -20.33 -18.87 -31.01
C HIS A 98 -20.66 -17.84 -29.92
N GLU A 99 -21.67 -18.14 -29.09
CA GLU A 99 -22.09 -17.23 -28.03
C GLU A 99 -21.06 -17.17 -26.90
N LEU A 100 -20.45 -18.31 -26.56
CA LEU A 100 -19.33 -18.35 -25.62
C LEU A 100 -18.16 -17.49 -26.10
N PHE A 101 -17.75 -17.66 -27.36
CA PHE A 101 -16.66 -16.89 -27.97
C PHE A 101 -16.95 -15.38 -27.92
N ARG A 102 -18.17 -14.98 -28.33
CA ARG A 102 -18.61 -13.58 -28.33
C ARG A 102 -18.60 -12.97 -26.93
N ARG A 103 -19.14 -13.69 -25.94
CA ARG A 103 -19.22 -13.20 -24.55
C ARG A 103 -17.86 -13.16 -23.87
N GLY A 104 -17.03 -14.18 -24.07
CA GLY A 104 -15.65 -14.19 -23.57
C GLY A 104 -14.83 -13.04 -24.15
N THR A 105 -14.95 -12.81 -25.46
CA THR A 105 -14.30 -11.67 -26.14
C THR A 105 -14.80 -10.34 -25.60
N SER A 106 -16.11 -10.16 -25.47
CA SER A 106 -16.70 -8.93 -24.91
C SER A 106 -16.24 -8.67 -23.48
N LEU A 107 -16.07 -9.71 -22.65
CA LEU A 107 -15.56 -9.57 -21.29
C LEU A 107 -14.09 -9.15 -21.29
N ARG A 108 -13.24 -9.81 -22.08
CA ARG A 108 -11.83 -9.44 -22.22
C ARG A 108 -11.70 -7.99 -22.68
N ASP A 109 -12.42 -7.61 -23.74
CA ASP A 109 -12.34 -6.28 -24.34
C ASP A 109 -12.83 -5.20 -23.37
N ALA A 110 -13.87 -5.49 -22.57
CA ALA A 110 -14.31 -4.59 -21.50
C ALA A 110 -13.19 -4.42 -20.46
N ILE A 111 -12.58 -5.50 -19.97
CA ILE A 111 -11.50 -5.41 -18.99
C ILE A 111 -10.30 -4.64 -19.56
N GLU A 112 -9.85 -4.96 -20.77
CA GLU A 112 -8.71 -4.30 -21.42
C GLU A 112 -8.96 -2.82 -21.71
N THR A 113 -10.18 -2.46 -22.13
CA THR A 113 -10.54 -1.06 -22.42
C THR A 113 -10.53 -0.24 -21.14
N GLU A 114 -11.15 -0.74 -20.08
CA GLU A 114 -11.24 0.00 -18.83
C GLU A 114 -9.87 0.12 -18.19
N LEU A 115 -9.07 -0.95 -18.16
CA LEU A 115 -7.71 -0.91 -17.61
C LEU A 115 -6.74 -0.04 -18.42
N ARG A 116 -7.03 0.23 -19.70
CA ARG A 116 -6.17 1.03 -20.58
C ARG A 116 -5.92 2.44 -20.03
N ASP A 117 -6.93 3.03 -19.41
CA ASP A 117 -6.89 4.40 -18.94
C ASP A 117 -6.39 4.53 -17.49
N TYR A 118 -6.14 3.40 -16.80
CA TYR A 118 -5.58 3.41 -15.45
C TYR A 118 -4.06 3.57 -15.48
N LEU A 119 -3.57 4.51 -14.67
CA LEU A 119 -2.15 4.66 -14.38
C LEU A 119 -1.83 3.89 -13.10
N PHE A 120 -0.81 3.03 -13.16
CA PHE A 120 -0.38 2.21 -12.03
C PHE A 120 1.01 2.64 -11.57
N PHE A 121 1.19 2.77 -10.26
CA PHE A 121 2.50 2.87 -9.65
C PHE A 121 3.01 1.49 -9.28
N GLN A 122 4.20 1.15 -9.77
CA GLN A 122 4.90 -0.06 -9.38
C GLN A 122 6.01 0.30 -8.38
N TYR A 123 6.03 -0.41 -7.27
CA TYR A 123 7.15 -0.36 -6.35
C TYR A 123 8.34 -1.15 -6.90
N ASP A 124 9.54 -0.61 -6.74
CA ASP A 124 10.74 -1.44 -6.81
C ASP A 124 10.63 -2.60 -5.80
N LYS A 125 11.12 -3.79 -6.17
CA LYS A 125 10.95 -5.00 -5.34
C LYS A 125 11.58 -4.81 -3.95
N ALA A 126 12.81 -4.29 -3.87
CA ALA A 126 13.51 -4.13 -2.60
C ALA A 126 12.82 -3.07 -1.73
N LYS A 127 12.37 -1.96 -2.33
CA LYS A 127 11.63 -0.92 -1.61
C LYS A 127 10.24 -1.39 -1.16
N GLY A 128 9.59 -2.21 -1.98
CA GLY A 128 8.30 -2.83 -1.66
C GLY A 128 8.36 -3.70 -0.42
N GLU A 129 9.45 -4.46 -0.20
CA GLU A 129 9.61 -5.25 1.04
C GLU A 129 9.69 -4.36 2.28
N ARG A 130 10.38 -3.21 2.20
CA ARG A 130 10.39 -2.23 3.30
C ARG A 130 8.98 -1.69 3.58
N LEU A 131 8.22 -1.35 2.54
CA LEU A 131 6.82 -0.95 2.70
C LEU A 131 5.93 -2.05 3.27
N LYS A 132 6.27 -3.33 3.16
CA LYS A 132 5.53 -4.40 3.85
C LYS A 132 5.91 -4.48 5.33
N ALA A 133 7.19 -4.28 5.65
CA ALA A 133 7.75 -4.37 6.98
C ALA A 133 7.57 -3.10 7.84
N TRP A 134 7.03 -2.00 7.29
CA TRP A 134 6.98 -0.71 7.98
C TRP A 134 6.42 -0.74 9.40
N LYS A 135 5.39 -1.56 9.66
CA LYS A 135 4.80 -1.67 11.02
C LYS A 135 5.76 -2.32 12.00
N SER A 136 6.39 -3.43 11.63
CA SER A 136 7.34 -4.14 12.50
C SER A 136 8.63 -3.34 12.68
N ASP A 137 9.10 -2.68 11.63
CA ASP A 137 10.30 -1.84 11.67
C ASP A 137 10.16 -0.68 12.67
N TRP A 138 8.94 -0.18 12.86
CA TRP A 138 8.61 0.96 13.72
C TRP A 138 7.85 0.57 14.99
N GLU A 139 7.81 -0.71 15.36
CA GLU A 139 6.95 -1.22 16.44
C GLU A 139 7.07 -0.43 17.76
N ALA A 140 8.31 -0.21 18.23
CA ALA A 140 8.55 0.51 19.48
C ALA A 140 8.09 1.98 19.42
N ALA A 141 8.38 2.68 18.32
CA ALA A 141 7.90 4.06 18.11
C ALA A 141 6.37 4.13 18.00
N LEU A 142 5.73 3.19 17.28
CA LEU A 142 4.28 3.15 17.14
C LEU A 142 3.56 2.82 18.45
N ALA A 143 4.18 2.02 19.32
CA ALA A 143 3.63 1.72 20.64
C ALA A 143 3.65 2.94 21.57
N ALA A 144 4.72 3.73 21.53
CA ALA A 144 4.88 4.92 22.38
C ALA A 144 4.20 6.18 21.80
N PHE A 145 4.10 6.28 20.47
CA PHE A 145 3.59 7.45 19.74
C PHE A 145 2.58 7.05 18.66
N PRO A 146 1.42 6.46 19.02
CA PRO A 146 0.47 5.94 18.04
C PRO A 146 -0.07 6.98 17.05
N SER A 147 -0.11 8.27 17.41
CA SER A 147 -0.48 9.35 16.48
C SER A 147 0.43 9.48 15.26
N THR A 148 1.67 8.96 15.32
CA THR A 148 2.63 8.97 14.20
C THR A 148 2.30 7.95 13.12
N GLN A 149 1.39 6.99 13.35
CA GLN A 149 1.19 5.84 12.48
C GLN A 149 0.96 6.19 11.00
N LEU A 150 0.12 7.20 10.74
CA LEU A 150 -0.16 7.64 9.37
C LEU A 150 1.09 8.21 8.71
N ASP A 151 1.82 9.08 9.42
CA ASP A 151 3.04 9.71 8.91
C ASP A 151 4.18 8.70 8.72
N VAL A 152 4.30 7.67 9.57
CA VAL A 152 5.25 6.55 9.37
C VAL A 152 4.93 5.78 8.09
N PHE A 153 3.65 5.44 7.86
CA PHE A 153 3.22 4.79 6.64
C PHE A 153 3.53 5.66 5.42
N CYS A 154 3.10 6.93 5.43
CA CYS A 154 3.34 7.86 4.33
C CYS A 154 4.84 8.08 4.07
N ALA A 155 5.67 8.22 5.10
CA ALA A 155 7.12 8.36 4.94
C ALA A 155 7.72 7.15 4.22
N THR A 156 7.31 5.94 4.59
CA THR A 156 7.80 4.69 4.00
C THR A 156 7.27 4.49 2.57
N ASP A 157 5.99 4.80 2.35
CA ASP A 157 5.30 4.70 1.06
C ASP A 157 5.89 5.67 0.02
N CYS A 158 6.03 6.95 0.41
CA CYS A 158 6.66 7.96 -0.44
C CYS A 158 8.11 7.58 -0.79
N TYR A 159 8.88 7.05 0.16
CA TYR A 159 10.23 6.56 -0.14
C TYR A 159 10.18 5.42 -1.16
N ALA A 160 9.26 4.47 -0.98
CA ALA A 160 9.14 3.32 -1.87
C ALA A 160 8.70 3.70 -3.29
N LEU A 161 7.93 4.78 -3.43
CA LEU A 161 7.52 5.40 -4.70
C LEU A 161 8.53 6.42 -5.26
N GLN A 162 9.70 6.58 -4.65
CA GLN A 162 10.73 7.56 -5.05
C GLN A 162 10.30 9.03 -4.91
N HIS A 163 9.27 9.31 -4.11
CA HIS A 163 8.90 10.66 -3.68
C HIS A 163 9.74 11.08 -2.46
N ASN A 164 11.05 11.14 -2.67
CA ASN A 164 12.07 11.29 -1.62
C ASN A 164 11.85 12.52 -0.73
N THR A 165 11.57 13.69 -1.32
CA THR A 165 11.29 14.92 -0.56
C THR A 165 10.02 14.79 0.30
N ALA A 166 8.97 14.13 -0.20
CA ALA A 166 7.75 13.90 0.57
C ALA A 166 7.99 12.92 1.73
N SER A 167 8.83 11.89 1.52
CA SER A 167 9.26 10.99 2.59
C SER A 167 9.94 11.75 3.73
N VAL A 168 10.90 12.62 3.40
CA VAL A 168 11.59 13.48 4.38
C VAL A 168 10.61 14.43 5.09
N PHE A 169 9.64 14.99 4.37
CA PHE A 169 8.61 15.82 4.98
C PHE A 169 7.79 15.07 6.04
N HIS A 170 7.33 13.86 5.72
CA HIS A 170 6.62 13.02 6.69
C HIS A 170 7.52 12.63 7.88
N CYS A 171 8.81 12.41 7.66
CA CYS A 171 9.76 12.20 8.77
C CYS A 171 9.77 13.39 9.76
N MET A 172 9.68 14.62 9.28
CA MET A 172 9.60 15.79 10.16
C MET A 172 8.30 15.84 10.95
N ARG A 173 7.18 15.38 10.39
CA ARG A 173 5.90 15.28 11.10
C ARG A 173 5.95 14.24 12.23
N ILE A 174 6.61 13.11 12.00
CA ILE A 174 6.86 12.09 13.03
C ILE A 174 7.67 12.69 14.19
N LEU A 175 8.77 13.39 13.87
CA LEU A 175 9.63 14.02 14.87
C LEU A 175 8.90 15.10 15.69
N GLU A 176 7.95 15.82 15.10
CA GLU A 176 7.17 16.83 15.83
C GLU A 176 6.39 16.23 17.00
N ILE A 177 5.86 15.02 16.84
CA ILE A 177 5.20 14.27 17.93
C ILE A 177 6.22 13.93 19.03
N GLY A 178 7.40 13.43 18.66
CA GLY A 178 8.47 13.15 19.62
C GLY A 178 8.94 14.41 20.36
N LEU A 179 9.04 15.55 19.67
CA LEU A 179 9.45 16.82 20.26
C LEU A 179 8.40 17.35 21.24
N LYS A 180 7.10 17.20 20.89
CA LYS A 180 6.00 17.52 21.78
C LYS A 180 6.05 16.68 23.06
N ALA A 181 6.32 15.38 22.96
CA ALA A 181 6.49 14.52 24.14
C ALA A 181 7.71 14.92 24.98
N LEU A 182 8.84 15.28 24.36
CA LEU A 182 10.02 15.78 25.06
C LEU A 182 9.71 17.07 25.83
N ALA A 183 9.04 18.04 25.19
CA ALA A 183 8.62 19.29 25.81
C ALA A 183 7.72 19.05 27.04
N ALA A 184 6.69 18.21 26.89
CA ALA A 184 5.79 17.85 27.99
C ALA A 184 6.56 17.20 29.17
N SER A 185 7.59 16.41 28.87
CA SER A 185 8.38 15.72 29.88
C SER A 185 9.28 16.62 30.74
N VAL A 186 9.43 17.89 30.34
CA VAL A 186 10.08 18.96 31.12
C VAL A 186 9.09 20.05 31.56
N GLY A 187 7.78 19.79 31.47
CA GLY A 187 6.73 20.68 31.94
C GLY A 187 6.37 21.83 30.98
N LEU A 188 6.82 21.77 29.73
CA LEU A 188 6.53 22.79 28.72
C LEU A 188 5.30 22.39 27.89
N THR A 189 4.52 23.39 27.47
CA THR A 189 3.44 23.21 26.50
C THR A 189 3.97 23.52 25.10
N PHE A 190 3.78 22.60 24.17
CA PHE A 190 4.18 22.78 22.78
C PHE A 190 3.17 23.65 22.03
N ASP A 191 3.51 24.91 21.75
CA ASP A 191 2.80 25.73 20.78
C ASP A 191 3.47 25.60 19.40
N VAL A 192 2.66 25.33 18.39
CA VAL A 192 3.01 24.54 17.20
C VAL A 192 3.99 25.25 16.25
N GLN A 193 4.29 26.53 16.48
CA GLN A 193 4.80 27.36 15.39
C GLN A 193 6.32 27.42 15.23
N GLN A 194 7.16 27.05 16.21
CA GLN A 194 8.61 27.26 16.08
C GLN A 194 9.43 26.20 16.83
N TRP A 195 9.95 25.21 16.10
CA TRP A 195 10.86 24.18 16.66
C TRP A 195 12.04 24.80 17.40
N LYS A 196 12.62 25.90 16.89
CA LYS A 196 13.73 26.58 17.57
C LYS A 196 13.33 27.01 18.98
N ASN A 197 12.20 27.71 19.11
CA ASN A 197 11.79 28.30 20.38
C ASN A 197 11.55 27.23 21.44
N ILE A 198 10.86 26.14 21.08
CA ILE A 198 10.59 25.07 22.04
C ILE A 198 11.86 24.29 22.40
N ILE A 199 12.79 24.10 21.47
CA ILE A 199 14.09 23.49 21.74
C ILE A 199 14.89 24.38 22.71
N ASP A 200 14.97 25.69 22.46
CA ASP A 200 15.66 26.64 23.35
C ASP A 200 15.06 26.59 24.78
N LEU A 201 13.73 26.52 24.90
CA LEU A 201 13.05 26.39 26.19
C LEU A 201 13.35 25.06 26.89
N ILE A 202 13.40 23.95 26.14
CA ILE A 202 13.80 22.64 26.69
C ILE A 202 15.23 22.70 27.24
N GLU A 203 16.16 23.33 26.50
CA GLU A 203 17.54 23.50 26.96
C GLU A 203 17.62 24.31 28.27
N VAL A 204 16.82 25.38 28.40
CA VAL A 204 16.70 26.14 29.66
C VAL A 204 16.19 25.26 30.81
N GLU A 205 15.19 24.40 30.58
CA GLU A 205 14.71 23.47 31.61
C GLU A 205 15.75 22.40 31.97
N ILE A 206 16.54 21.93 31.00
CA ILE A 206 17.66 21.01 31.25
C ILE A 206 18.69 21.67 32.18
N ASP A 207 19.03 22.93 31.96
CA ASP A 207 19.97 23.67 32.81
C ASP A 207 19.40 23.87 34.23
N LYS A 208 18.12 24.20 34.36
CA LYS A 208 17.46 24.26 35.69
C LYS A 208 17.49 22.93 36.41
N ILE A 209 17.26 21.81 35.72
CA ILE A 209 17.37 20.46 36.31
C ILE A 209 18.82 20.20 36.74
N ARG A 210 19.81 20.62 35.95
CA ARG A 210 21.23 20.46 36.26
C ARG A 210 21.60 21.20 37.55
N GLU A 211 21.19 22.45 37.69
CA GLU A 211 21.48 23.31 38.83
C GLU A 211 20.69 22.91 40.08
N ASN A 212 19.36 22.82 39.95
CA ASN A 212 18.45 22.71 41.10
C ASN A 212 18.07 21.26 41.43
N GLY A 213 18.32 20.32 40.52
CA GLY A 213 17.85 18.95 40.64
C GLY A 213 16.33 18.81 40.46
N ILE A 214 15.85 17.58 40.63
CA ILE A 214 14.41 17.27 40.63
C ILE A 214 14.07 16.79 42.04
N PRO A 215 13.13 17.43 42.76
CA PRO A 215 12.73 16.99 44.09
C PRO A 215 12.36 15.50 44.12
N GLY A 216 12.90 14.76 45.09
CA GLY A 216 12.66 13.31 45.23
C GLY A 216 13.45 12.42 44.27
N MET A 217 14.26 12.97 43.36
CA MET A 217 15.09 12.19 42.44
C MET A 217 16.52 12.04 42.98
N GLY A 218 16.97 10.79 43.15
CA GLY A 218 18.35 10.49 43.54
C GLY A 218 19.37 10.85 42.46
N LYS A 219 20.63 11.04 42.85
CA LYS A 219 21.72 11.49 41.94
C LYS A 219 21.84 10.66 40.66
N ALA A 220 21.88 9.33 40.76
CA ALA A 220 22.04 8.45 39.59
C ALA A 220 20.86 8.58 38.60
N ALA A 221 19.62 8.69 39.10
CA ALA A 221 18.44 8.89 38.27
C ALA A 221 18.43 10.28 37.62
N LYS A 222 18.87 11.31 38.36
CA LYS A 222 19.06 12.67 37.84
C LYS A 222 20.08 12.69 36.70
N ASP A 223 21.24 12.07 36.90
CA ASP A 223 22.32 12.05 35.90
C ASP A 223 21.86 11.32 34.62
N ALA A 224 21.18 10.17 34.75
CA ALA A 224 20.60 9.44 33.62
C ALA A 224 19.53 10.26 32.88
N ARG A 225 18.65 10.97 33.62
CA ARG A 225 17.62 11.84 33.02
C ARG A 225 18.25 13.01 32.27
N LEU A 226 19.26 13.66 32.86
CA LEU A 226 19.98 14.76 32.22
C LEU A 226 20.70 14.32 30.96
N GLN A 227 21.34 13.15 30.98
CA GLN A 227 21.97 12.58 29.79
C GLN A 227 20.95 12.38 28.68
N PHE A 228 19.84 11.69 28.96
CA PHE A 228 18.76 11.47 27.98
C PHE A 228 18.23 12.78 27.40
N LEU A 229 17.87 13.75 28.26
CA LEU A 229 17.32 15.03 27.82
C LEU A 229 18.30 15.81 26.95
N SER A 230 19.57 15.86 27.35
CA SER A 230 20.62 16.58 26.61
C SER A 230 20.88 15.94 25.24
N GLU A 231 20.94 14.61 25.19
CA GLU A 231 21.10 13.87 23.94
C GLU A 231 19.91 14.10 22.99
N ALA A 232 18.68 14.03 23.51
CA ALA A 232 17.47 14.26 22.72
C ALA A 232 17.36 15.69 22.20
N ALA A 233 17.59 16.70 23.05
CA ALA A 233 17.53 18.12 22.65
C ALA A 233 18.56 18.44 21.55
N LYS A 234 19.80 17.95 21.71
CA LYS A 234 20.87 18.09 20.72
C LYS A 234 20.48 17.50 19.36
N GLU A 235 19.90 16.29 19.34
CA GLU A 235 19.43 15.68 18.07
C GLU A 235 18.30 16.49 17.42
N PHE A 236 17.33 16.99 18.19
CA PHE A 236 16.27 17.85 17.64
C PHE A 236 16.81 19.15 17.02
N SER A 237 17.84 19.76 17.63
CA SER A 237 18.55 20.90 17.02
C SER A 237 19.14 20.56 15.65
N TYR A 238 19.73 19.37 15.50
CA TYR A 238 20.24 18.91 14.21
C TYR A 238 19.15 18.55 13.21
N PHE A 239 18.05 17.93 13.64
CA PHE A 239 16.91 17.69 12.75
C PHE A 239 16.31 19.00 12.23
N LYS A 240 16.20 20.00 13.11
CA LYS A 240 15.71 21.34 12.75
C LYS A 240 16.53 21.95 11.63
N ASP A 241 17.84 22.05 11.84
CA ASP A 241 18.73 22.77 10.95
C ASP A 241 19.15 21.96 9.73
N GLY A 242 19.20 20.63 9.84
CA GLY A 242 19.57 19.74 8.73
C GLY A 242 18.42 19.42 7.78
N TRP A 243 17.16 19.35 8.25
CA TRP A 243 16.04 18.90 7.42
C TRP A 243 14.78 19.76 7.54
N ARG A 244 14.28 20.02 8.76
CA ARG A 244 12.98 20.69 8.95
C ARG A 244 12.94 22.05 8.27
N ASN A 245 13.95 22.88 8.50
CA ASN A 245 14.02 24.21 7.90
C ASN A 245 14.07 24.15 6.36
N TYR A 246 14.76 23.18 5.77
CA TYR A 246 14.90 23.10 4.31
C TYR A 246 13.65 22.53 3.63
N VAL A 247 13.09 21.45 4.18
CA VAL A 247 11.90 20.79 3.59
C VAL A 247 10.65 21.66 3.74
N SER A 248 10.50 22.39 4.85
CA SER A 248 9.36 23.27 5.09
C SER A 248 9.43 24.60 4.35
N HIS A 249 10.61 25.05 3.93
CA HIS A 249 10.78 26.28 3.15
C HIS A 249 11.06 26.04 1.66
N ASN A 250 10.84 24.80 1.17
CA ASN A 250 11.03 24.40 -0.23
C ASN A 250 12.42 24.76 -0.80
N LYS A 251 13.45 24.67 0.04
CA LYS A 251 14.82 25.11 -0.32
C LYS A 251 15.64 24.01 -0.99
N LEU A 252 15.28 22.74 -0.79
CA LEU A 252 16.04 21.58 -1.26
C LEU A 252 15.10 20.43 -1.65
N SER A 253 15.51 19.69 -2.69
CA SER A 253 15.00 18.34 -3.00
C SER A 253 15.97 17.31 -2.46
N TYR A 254 15.46 16.15 -2.04
CA TYR A 254 16.29 15.06 -1.55
C TYR A 254 16.36 13.93 -2.58
N ASP A 255 17.55 13.34 -2.73
CA ASP A 255 17.72 12.10 -3.47
C ASP A 255 17.31 10.88 -2.64
N GLU A 256 17.39 9.70 -3.25
CA GLU A 256 17.00 8.44 -2.62
C GLU A 256 17.88 8.10 -1.40
N HIS A 257 19.19 8.30 -1.51
CA HIS A 257 20.12 7.97 -0.44
C HIS A 257 19.89 8.87 0.77
N GLN A 258 19.69 10.17 0.53
CA GLN A 258 19.36 11.14 1.56
C GLN A 258 18.01 10.84 2.23
N ALA A 259 16.98 10.49 1.44
CA ALA A 259 15.67 10.13 1.99
C ALA A 259 15.73 8.86 2.84
N LEU A 260 16.42 7.81 2.36
CA LEU A 260 16.60 6.58 3.13
C LEU A 260 17.34 6.84 4.45
N GLY A 261 18.47 7.55 4.37
CA GLY A 261 19.27 7.90 5.54
C GLY A 261 18.45 8.68 6.57
N THR A 262 17.62 9.63 6.11
CA THR A 262 16.72 10.40 6.97
C THR A 262 15.67 9.49 7.63
N LEU A 263 15.00 8.64 6.83
CA LEU A 263 13.98 7.72 7.32
C LEU A 263 14.53 6.77 8.40
N GLU A 264 15.71 6.20 8.17
CA GLU A 264 16.36 5.30 9.11
C GLU A 264 16.84 6.03 10.37
N HIS A 265 17.34 7.26 10.23
CA HIS A 265 17.75 8.08 11.35
C HIS A 265 16.56 8.46 12.24
N VAL A 266 15.46 8.94 11.64
CA VAL A 266 14.22 9.26 12.38
C VAL A 266 13.68 8.03 13.09
N ARG A 267 13.64 6.87 12.43
CA ARG A 267 13.23 5.61 13.06
C ARG A 267 14.08 5.27 14.28
N ALA A 268 15.40 5.29 14.12
CA ALA A 268 16.33 4.98 15.20
C ALA A 268 16.15 5.94 16.38
N PHE A 269 15.98 7.23 16.09
CA PHE A 269 15.78 8.26 17.11
C PHE A 269 14.43 8.11 17.84
N MET A 270 13.33 7.89 17.12
CA MET A 270 12.02 7.66 17.74
C MET A 270 12.00 6.40 18.61
N ASN A 271 12.72 5.34 18.22
CA ASN A 271 12.90 4.15 19.05
C ASN A 271 13.77 4.40 20.30
N GLN A 272 14.65 5.41 20.30
CA GLN A 272 15.35 5.82 21.51
C GLN A 272 14.43 6.66 22.42
N LEU A 273 13.65 7.58 21.85
CA LEU A 273 12.67 8.36 22.61
C LEU A 273 11.63 7.45 23.29
N SER A 274 11.16 6.40 22.60
CA SER A 274 10.14 5.48 23.12
C SER A 274 10.57 4.70 24.38
N LYS A 275 11.86 4.70 24.73
CA LYS A 275 12.37 4.09 25.97
C LYS A 275 12.09 4.93 27.20
N HIS A 276 11.82 6.22 27.03
CA HIS A 276 11.70 7.20 28.11
C HIS A 276 10.44 8.05 28.02
N LEU A 277 9.81 8.13 26.84
CA LEU A 277 8.70 9.01 26.53
C LEU A 277 7.59 8.24 25.81
N SER A 278 6.36 8.70 26.02
CA SER A 278 5.16 8.33 25.27
C SER A 278 4.28 9.57 25.13
N GLU A 279 3.34 9.56 24.19
CA GLU A 279 2.33 10.63 24.05
C GLU A 279 1.16 10.53 25.03
#